data_AF-A0A1H1A071-F1
#
_entry.id   AF-A0A1H1A071-F1
#
_cell.length_a   1.000
_cell.length_b   1.000
_cell.length_c   1.000
_cell.angle_alpha   90.00
_cell.angle_beta   90.00
_cell.angle_gamma   90.00
#
_symmetry.space_group_name_H-M   'P 1'
#
loop_
_entity.id
_entity.type
_entity.pdbx_description
1 polymer ?
#
loop_
_entity_poly.entity_id
_entity_poly.type
_entity_poly.pdbx_seq_one_letter_code
_entity_poly.pdbx_strand_id
1 'polypeptide(L)'
;MKNSETSMNCAEKKIQLIKDILENDCHDLKNNKSIDFDSEISREEIEREVMDMSTFASLAMPSSFFIEQIEPAFALNILANKYIHIYFIKNQDGISLLFRFNKEEQNSATEIVFTAKEKLLELKNGKLSDISPQNAKSFIETFKELYENQGFGTEETAYTQYITFHYKNILENFSGFEPNTQLICAAKPDPMTQKLRLNLILQIDREYCNKPITTEKTAFFNIGNMQP
;
A
#
# COMPACT_ATOMS: atom_id res chain seq x y z
N MET A 1 44.95 2.19 12.86
CA MET A 1 43.64 2.75 13.26
C MET A 1 42.58 1.86 12.63
N LYS A 2 41.65 1.32 13.44
CA LYS A 2 40.57 0.45 12.95
C LYS A 2 39.50 1.34 12.30
N ASN A 3 39.21 1.13 11.02
CA ASN A 3 38.03 1.69 10.38
C ASN A 3 36.80 0.93 10.90
N SER A 4 35.99 1.58 11.74
CA SER A 4 34.63 1.11 12.01
C SER A 4 33.74 1.60 10.88
N GLU A 5 33.32 0.69 10.01
CA GLU A 5 32.14 0.91 9.17
C GLU A 5 30.94 1.08 10.11
N THR A 6 30.49 2.31 10.28
CA THR A 6 29.25 2.62 10.99
C THR A 6 28.10 2.13 10.12
N SER A 7 27.54 0.96 10.45
CA SER A 7 26.35 0.44 9.81
C SER A 7 25.19 1.39 10.07
N MET A 8 24.69 2.07 9.02
CA MET A 8 23.48 2.91 9.12
C MET A 8 22.31 2.11 9.67
N ASN A 9 21.63 2.65 10.67
CA ASN A 9 20.45 2.02 11.26
C ASN A 9 19.23 2.14 10.32
N CYS A 10 18.17 1.41 10.64
CA CYS A 10 16.97 1.33 9.80
C CYS A 10 16.26 2.69 9.60
N ALA A 11 16.28 3.56 10.62
CA ALA A 11 15.71 4.91 10.53
C ALA A 11 16.54 5.82 9.60
N GLU A 12 17.87 5.71 9.63
CA GLU A 12 18.76 6.47 8.76
C GLU A 12 18.64 6.03 7.30
N LYS A 13 18.47 4.74 7.03
CA LYS A 13 18.17 4.23 5.67
C LYS A 13 16.80 4.71 5.16
N LYS A 14 15.80 4.78 6.04
CA LYS A 14 14.47 5.32 5.72
C LYS A 14 14.55 6.81 5.38
N ILE A 15 15.34 7.59 6.13
CA ILE A 15 15.59 9.01 5.87
C ILE A 15 16.36 9.21 4.55
N GLN A 16 17.33 8.34 4.24
CA GLN A 16 18.06 8.43 2.97
C GLN A 16 17.16 8.09 1.78
N LEU A 17 16.32 7.07 1.88
CA LEU A 17 15.34 6.75 0.85
C LEU A 17 14.33 7.90 0.65
N ILE A 18 13.91 8.57 1.73
CA ILE A 18 13.09 9.79 1.66
C ILE A 18 13.84 10.87 0.88
N LYS A 19 15.11 11.13 1.16
CA LYS A 19 15.91 12.11 0.40
C LYS A 19 16.06 11.75 -1.08
N ASP A 20 16.28 10.48 -1.39
CA ASP A 20 16.44 10.02 -2.77
C ASP A 20 15.13 10.17 -3.58
N ILE A 21 13.96 10.10 -2.92
CA ILE A 21 12.64 10.41 -3.52
C ILE A 21 12.45 11.93 -3.72
N LEU A 22 12.99 12.74 -2.81
CA LEU A 22 12.83 14.21 -2.77
C LEU A 22 13.67 14.98 -3.82
N GLU A 23 14.80 14.44 -4.28
CA GLU A 23 15.75 15.18 -5.14
C GLU A 23 15.38 15.26 -6.64
N ASN A 24 14.24 14.69 -7.07
CA ASN A 24 13.76 14.82 -8.46
C ASN A 24 12.75 15.98 -8.62
N ASP A 25 13.26 17.12 -9.08
CA ASP A 25 12.67 18.37 -9.61
C ASP A 25 11.17 18.69 -9.37
N CYS A 26 10.96 19.89 -8.81
CA CYS A 26 9.74 20.41 -8.18
C CYS A 26 8.98 21.43 -9.05
N HIS A 27 7.67 21.20 -9.28
CA HIS A 27 6.68 22.24 -9.62
C HIS A 27 5.25 21.81 -9.21
N ASP A 28 4.68 22.54 -8.24
CA ASP A 28 3.46 22.17 -7.49
C ASP A 28 2.13 22.17 -8.26
N LEU A 29 1.28 21.22 -7.86
CA LEU A 29 -0.15 21.11 -8.19
C LEU A 29 -1.01 22.05 -7.35
N LYS A 30 -1.98 22.74 -7.99
CA LYS A 30 -2.99 23.54 -7.28
C LYS A 30 -4.02 22.62 -6.60
N ASN A 31 -4.01 22.66 -5.26
CA ASN A 31 -4.96 22.05 -4.33
C ASN A 31 -6.43 22.15 -4.77
N ASN A 32 -7.09 20.99 -4.93
CA ASN A 32 -8.54 20.86 -4.88
C ASN A 32 -8.91 19.95 -3.70
N LYS A 33 -9.57 20.55 -2.69
CA LYS A 33 -10.02 19.83 -1.49
C LYS A 33 -11.33 19.08 -1.76
N SER A 34 -11.20 17.83 -2.20
CA SER A 34 -12.07 16.73 -1.77
C SER A 34 -11.15 15.55 -1.49
N ILE A 35 -11.34 14.84 -0.39
CA ILE A 35 -10.63 13.58 -0.16
C ILE A 35 -11.26 12.56 -1.12
N ASP A 36 -10.84 12.63 -2.36
CA ASP A 36 -11.15 11.65 -3.39
C ASP A 36 -10.05 10.60 -3.25
N PHE A 37 -10.36 9.51 -2.55
CA PHE A 37 -9.60 8.28 -2.74
C PHE A 37 -9.62 8.02 -4.25
N ASP A 38 -8.51 7.53 -4.82
CA ASP A 38 -8.39 7.28 -6.27
C ASP A 38 -8.04 8.49 -7.18
N SER A 39 -7.70 9.64 -6.59
CA SER A 39 -7.13 10.78 -7.32
C SER A 39 -5.61 10.87 -7.18
N GLU A 40 -4.99 11.55 -8.14
CA GLU A 40 -3.58 11.91 -8.05
C GLU A 40 -3.36 12.88 -6.88
N ILE A 41 -2.42 12.58 -6.00
CA ILE A 41 -2.07 13.38 -4.82
C ILE A 41 -0.79 14.17 -5.06
N SER A 42 -0.71 15.35 -4.43
CA SER A 42 0.49 16.18 -4.54
C SER A 42 1.67 15.57 -3.78
N ARG A 43 2.88 15.92 -4.21
CA ARG A 43 4.11 15.54 -3.51
C ARG A 43 4.09 15.96 -2.04
N GLU A 44 3.64 17.18 -1.74
CA GLU A 44 3.49 17.68 -0.37
C GLU A 44 2.58 16.80 0.50
N GLU A 45 1.49 16.27 -0.06
CA GLU A 45 0.60 15.35 0.66
C GLU A 45 1.29 14.02 0.97
N ILE A 46 2.07 13.49 0.03
CA ILE A 46 2.85 12.25 0.22
C ILE A 46 3.91 12.44 1.29
N GLU A 47 4.68 13.52 1.21
CA GLU A 47 5.74 13.82 2.17
C GLU A 47 5.18 13.83 3.60
N ARG A 48 4.02 14.47 3.78
CA ARG A 48 3.31 14.47 5.06
C ARG A 48 2.90 13.06 5.49
N GLU A 49 2.23 12.29 4.63
CA GLU A 49 1.76 10.95 4.99
C GLU A 49 2.91 9.94 5.22
N VAL A 50 4.04 10.10 4.51
CA VAL A 50 5.26 9.32 4.71
C VAL A 50 5.98 9.74 5.99
N MET A 51 5.97 11.03 6.34
CA MET A 51 6.49 11.49 7.64
C MET A 51 5.65 10.93 8.80
N ASP A 52 4.34 10.83 8.65
CA ASP A 52 3.43 10.27 9.66
C ASP A 52 3.75 8.79 9.97
N MET A 53 4.39 8.07 9.03
CA MET A 53 4.91 6.71 9.26
C MET A 53 6.02 6.62 10.31
N SER A 54 6.62 7.74 10.72
CA SER A 54 7.56 7.76 11.84
C SER A 54 6.90 7.31 13.15
N THR A 55 5.59 7.51 13.29
CA THR A 55 4.80 7.06 14.45
C THR A 55 4.63 5.54 14.50
N PHE A 56 4.83 4.85 13.39
CA PHE A 56 4.73 3.38 13.26
C PHE A 56 6.07 2.66 13.44
N ALA A 57 7.09 3.33 13.99
CA ALA A 57 8.44 2.78 14.10
C ALA A 57 8.51 1.40 14.82
N SER A 58 7.61 1.13 15.76
CA SER A 58 7.57 -0.14 16.50
C SER A 58 7.05 -1.33 15.69
N LEU A 59 6.29 -1.08 14.62
CA LEU A 59 5.74 -2.14 13.76
C LEU A 59 6.77 -2.71 12.76
N ALA A 60 7.95 -2.07 12.63
CA ALA A 60 9.01 -2.46 11.69
C ALA A 60 8.51 -2.64 10.24
N MET A 61 7.72 -1.67 9.76
CA MET A 61 7.16 -1.67 8.40
C MET A 61 8.22 -1.40 7.33
N PRO A 62 8.17 -2.09 6.17
CA PRO A 62 8.86 -1.66 4.96
C PRO A 62 8.44 -0.24 4.58
N SER A 63 9.39 0.56 4.07
CA SER A 63 9.08 1.90 3.53
C SER A 63 8.30 1.81 2.23
N SER A 64 8.53 0.76 1.44
CA SER A 64 7.83 0.51 0.19
C SER A 64 7.84 -0.97 -0.17
N PHE A 65 6.89 -1.34 -1.01
CA PHE A 65 6.75 -2.65 -1.64
C PHE A 65 6.98 -2.49 -3.13
N PHE A 66 7.97 -3.20 -3.66
CA PHE A 66 8.23 -3.25 -5.10
C PHE A 66 7.52 -4.47 -5.69
N ILE A 67 6.89 -4.30 -6.85
CA ILE A 67 6.15 -5.34 -7.55
C ILE A 67 6.69 -5.41 -8.97
N GLU A 68 7.41 -6.48 -9.25
CA GLU A 68 7.82 -6.90 -10.58
C GLU A 68 6.59 -7.36 -11.37
N GLN A 69 6.35 -6.72 -12.50
CA GLN A 69 5.31 -7.10 -13.47
C GLN A 69 3.92 -7.24 -12.84
N ILE A 70 3.39 -6.14 -12.29
CA ILE A 70 2.03 -6.11 -11.73
C ILE A 70 0.94 -6.25 -12.81
N GLU A 71 1.22 -5.76 -14.02
CA GLU A 71 0.23 -5.66 -15.12
C GLU A 71 -0.39 -7.01 -15.51
N PRO A 72 0.35 -8.11 -15.73
CA PRO A 72 -0.25 -9.42 -15.98
C PRO A 72 -1.20 -9.89 -14.87
N ALA A 73 -0.86 -9.64 -13.60
CA ALA A 73 -1.71 -10.02 -12.48
C ALA A 73 -3.03 -9.24 -12.51
N PHE A 74 -3.00 -7.96 -12.89
CA PHE A 74 -4.21 -7.14 -12.99
C PHE A 74 -5.03 -7.49 -14.23
N ALA A 75 -4.39 -7.59 -15.40
CA ALA A 75 -5.05 -7.90 -16.67
C ALA A 75 -5.78 -9.26 -16.65
N LEU A 76 -5.23 -10.27 -15.98
CA LEU A 76 -5.86 -11.59 -15.85
C LEU A 76 -7.13 -11.57 -14.97
N ASN A 77 -7.26 -10.59 -14.08
CA ASN A 77 -8.31 -10.57 -13.05
C ASN A 77 -9.37 -9.48 -13.27
N ILE A 78 -9.11 -8.50 -14.14
CA ILE A 78 -9.97 -7.33 -14.38
C ILE A 78 -11.35 -7.64 -14.96
N LEU A 79 -11.48 -8.74 -15.72
CA LEU A 79 -12.76 -9.13 -16.32
C LEU A 79 -13.70 -9.84 -15.35
N ALA A 80 -13.14 -10.45 -14.30
CA ALA A 80 -13.88 -11.28 -13.36
C ALA A 80 -14.19 -10.58 -12.03
N ASN A 81 -13.49 -9.48 -11.74
CA ASN A 81 -13.49 -8.80 -10.45
C ASN A 81 -13.70 -7.29 -10.62
N LYS A 82 -14.22 -6.65 -9.58
CA LYS A 82 -14.46 -5.19 -9.55
C LYS A 82 -13.51 -4.47 -8.59
N TYR A 83 -12.96 -5.19 -7.63
CA TYR A 83 -12.13 -4.66 -6.56
C TYR A 83 -10.90 -5.54 -6.33
N ILE A 84 -9.85 -4.91 -5.83
CA ILE A 84 -8.67 -5.55 -5.26
C ILE A 84 -8.68 -5.21 -3.77
N HIS A 85 -8.75 -6.23 -2.92
CA HIS A 85 -8.54 -6.09 -1.49
C HIS A 85 -7.08 -6.38 -1.18
N ILE A 86 -6.37 -5.37 -0.67
CA ILE A 86 -4.95 -5.45 -0.33
C ILE A 86 -4.83 -5.55 1.20
N TYR A 87 -4.30 -6.67 1.68
CA TYR A 87 -4.07 -6.90 3.10
C TYR A 87 -2.59 -6.75 3.42
N PHE A 88 -2.27 -6.13 4.55
CA PHE A 88 -0.96 -6.32 5.17
C PHE A 88 -0.93 -7.69 5.86
N ILE A 89 0.17 -8.42 5.66
CA ILE A 89 0.36 -9.76 6.20
C ILE A 89 1.71 -9.89 6.89
N LYS A 90 1.81 -10.75 7.91
CA LYS A 90 3.05 -11.10 8.58
C LYS A 90 3.37 -12.56 8.30
N ASN A 91 4.41 -12.79 7.51
CA ASN A 91 4.93 -14.12 7.20
C ASN A 91 6.32 -14.33 7.85
N GLN A 92 7.03 -15.39 7.47
CA GLN A 92 8.37 -15.67 8.01
C GLN A 92 9.43 -14.65 7.57
N ASP A 93 9.29 -14.07 6.38
CA ASP A 93 10.26 -13.15 5.78
C ASP A 93 10.09 -11.70 6.27
N GLY A 94 8.91 -11.35 6.82
CA GLY A 94 8.64 -9.99 7.29
C GLY A 94 7.17 -9.62 7.17
N ILE A 95 6.95 -8.32 6.99
CA ILE A 95 5.64 -7.78 6.61
C ILE A 95 5.60 -7.68 5.09
N SER A 96 4.50 -8.15 4.50
CA SER A 96 4.26 -8.09 3.05
C SER A 96 2.80 -7.72 2.75
N LEU A 97 2.46 -7.74 1.46
CA LEU A 97 1.12 -7.51 0.94
C LEU A 97 0.52 -8.80 0.39
N LEU A 98 -0.77 -8.98 0.61
CA LEU A 98 -1.61 -10.00 0.00
C LEU A 98 -2.69 -9.32 -0.83
N PHE A 99 -2.84 -9.73 -2.08
CA PHE A 99 -3.84 -9.26 -3.01
C PHE A 99 -4.93 -10.31 -3.17
N ARG A 100 -6.17 -9.92 -2.90
CA ARG A 100 -7.38 -10.72 -3.17
C ARG A 100 -8.22 -9.98 -4.20
N PHE A 101 -8.61 -10.68 -5.25
CA PHE A 101 -9.50 -10.11 -6.26
C PHE A 101 -10.95 -10.46 -5.95
N ASN A 102 -11.83 -9.45 -5.94
CA ASN A 102 -13.19 -9.61 -5.47
C ASN A 102 -14.21 -8.88 -6.36
N LYS A 103 -15.46 -9.36 -6.35
CA LYS A 103 -16.60 -8.70 -7.00
C LYS A 103 -17.31 -7.72 -6.08
N GLU A 104 -17.17 -7.90 -4.77
CA GLU A 104 -17.79 -7.07 -3.75
C GLU A 104 -16.78 -6.07 -3.18
N GLU A 105 -17.23 -4.85 -2.91
CA GLU A 105 -16.42 -3.75 -2.41
C GLU A 105 -15.96 -4.00 -0.97
N GLN A 106 -16.80 -4.70 -0.22
CA GLN A 106 -16.62 -5.00 1.19
C GLN A 106 -16.68 -6.50 1.44
N ASN A 107 -15.99 -6.96 2.48
CA ASN A 107 -16.16 -8.30 3.03
C ASN A 107 -17.45 -8.35 3.87
N SER A 108 -18.30 -9.34 3.60
CA SER A 108 -19.63 -9.47 4.21
C SER A 108 -19.65 -10.14 5.59
N ALA A 109 -18.49 -10.41 6.18
CA ALA A 109 -18.36 -11.18 7.41
C ALA A 109 -17.36 -10.54 8.38
N THR A 110 -17.66 -10.66 9.68
CA THR A 110 -16.78 -10.27 10.79
C THR A 110 -15.48 -11.06 10.82
N GLU A 111 -15.46 -12.25 10.21
CA GLU A 111 -14.27 -13.08 10.02
C GLU A 111 -13.92 -13.17 8.53
N ILE A 112 -12.63 -13.07 8.19
CA ILE A 112 -12.18 -13.31 6.82
C ILE A 112 -12.31 -14.80 6.51
N VAL A 113 -13.18 -15.12 5.56
CA VAL A 113 -13.32 -16.46 5.00
C VAL A 113 -12.81 -16.45 3.57
N PHE A 114 -11.89 -17.38 3.31
CA PHE A 114 -11.34 -17.61 1.98
C PHE A 114 -11.86 -18.93 1.42
N THR A 115 -12.18 -18.96 0.13
CA THR A 115 -12.58 -20.21 -0.54
C THR A 115 -11.41 -20.84 -1.28
N ALA A 116 -11.42 -22.16 -1.44
CA ALA A 116 -10.38 -22.89 -2.19
C ALA A 116 -10.25 -22.48 -3.67
N LYS A 117 -11.23 -21.74 -4.20
CA LYS A 117 -11.26 -21.27 -5.60
C LYS A 117 -10.80 -19.81 -5.74
N GLU A 118 -10.56 -19.11 -4.64
CA GLU A 118 -10.13 -17.72 -4.70
C GLU A 118 -8.66 -17.62 -5.14
N LYS A 119 -8.41 -16.61 -5.97
CA LYS A 119 -7.05 -16.23 -6.37
C LYS A 119 -6.50 -15.28 -5.31
N LEU A 120 -5.52 -15.77 -4.56
CA LEU A 120 -4.83 -15.04 -3.51
C LEU A 120 -3.36 -14.93 -3.91
N LEU A 121 -2.86 -13.71 -4.05
CA LEU A 121 -1.49 -13.44 -4.47
C LEU A 121 -0.72 -12.77 -3.34
N GLU A 122 0.28 -13.47 -2.80
CA GLU A 122 1.24 -12.88 -1.86
C GLU A 122 2.37 -12.21 -2.64
N LEU A 123 2.78 -11.02 -2.19
CA LEU A 123 4.00 -10.38 -2.66
C LEU A 123 5.21 -10.98 -1.93
N LYS A 124 6.16 -11.54 -2.67
CA LYS A 124 7.39 -12.09 -2.11
C LYS A 124 8.57 -11.77 -3.02
N ASN A 125 9.56 -11.07 -2.49
CA ASN A 125 10.79 -10.69 -3.20
C ASN A 125 10.49 -10.03 -4.55
N GLY A 126 9.59 -9.06 -4.58
CA GLY A 126 9.18 -8.39 -5.81
C GLY A 126 8.09 -9.10 -6.60
N LYS A 127 7.83 -10.40 -6.39
CA LYS A 127 6.95 -11.18 -7.25
C LYS A 127 5.63 -11.52 -6.59
N LEU A 128 4.55 -11.52 -7.35
CA LEU A 128 3.25 -12.02 -6.92
C LEU A 128 3.19 -13.53 -7.13
N SER A 129 2.91 -14.28 -6.06
CA SER A 129 2.80 -15.74 -6.09
C SER A 129 1.52 -16.22 -5.43
N ASP A 130 0.95 -17.31 -5.96
CA ASP A 130 -0.23 -17.94 -5.39
C ASP A 130 0.03 -18.44 -3.96
N ILE A 131 -0.93 -18.21 -3.07
CA ILE A 131 -0.91 -18.67 -1.69
C ILE A 131 -2.20 -19.43 -1.34
N SER A 132 -2.09 -20.40 -0.43
CA SER A 132 -3.26 -21.14 0.04
C SER A 132 -4.16 -20.26 0.93
N PRO A 133 -5.49 -20.48 0.91
CA PRO A 133 -6.44 -19.86 1.84
C PRO A 133 -6.03 -19.96 3.31
N GLN A 134 -5.49 -21.11 3.72
CA GLN A 134 -5.08 -21.35 5.11
C GLN A 134 -3.88 -20.49 5.51
N ASN A 135 -2.88 -20.37 4.65
CA ASN A 135 -1.72 -19.53 4.91
C ASN A 135 -2.11 -18.05 4.90
N ALA A 136 -2.94 -17.62 3.94
CA ALA A 136 -3.44 -16.25 3.88
C ALA A 136 -4.17 -15.86 5.18
N LYS A 137 -5.07 -16.72 5.66
CA LYS A 137 -5.78 -16.50 6.94
C LYS A 137 -4.79 -16.35 8.10
N SER A 138 -3.88 -17.31 8.26
CA SER A 138 -2.89 -17.30 9.34
C SER A 138 -2.00 -16.05 9.32
N PHE A 139 -1.53 -15.61 8.14
CA PHE A 139 -0.65 -14.45 8.04
C PHE A 139 -1.38 -13.12 8.31
N ILE A 140 -2.66 -13.02 7.96
CA ILE A 140 -3.48 -11.85 8.29
C ILE A 140 -3.74 -11.80 9.79
N GLU A 141 -4.11 -12.94 10.41
CA GLU A 141 -4.33 -13.02 11.86
C GLU A 141 -3.06 -12.67 12.63
N THR A 142 -1.90 -13.17 12.18
CA THR A 142 -0.61 -12.83 12.78
C THR A 142 -0.28 -11.34 12.67
N PHE A 143 -0.55 -10.72 11.50
CA PHE A 143 -0.35 -9.28 11.33
C PHE A 143 -1.29 -8.46 12.23
N LYS A 144 -2.56 -8.87 12.31
CA LYS A 144 -3.56 -8.25 13.18
C LYS A 144 -3.10 -8.25 14.63
N GLU A 145 -2.71 -9.39 15.17
CA GLU A 145 -2.22 -9.50 16.55
C GLU A 145 -1.00 -8.61 16.76
N LEU A 146 -0.04 -8.60 15.82
CA LEU A 146 1.12 -7.71 15.87
C LEU A 146 0.71 -6.23 15.91
N TYR A 147 -0.22 -5.83 15.04
CA TYR A 147 -0.69 -4.45 14.93
C TYR A 147 -1.43 -4.00 16.19
N GLU A 148 -2.34 -4.82 16.71
CA GLU A 148 -3.11 -4.54 17.92
C GLU A 148 -2.23 -4.45 19.17
N ASN A 149 -1.24 -5.35 19.32
CA ASN A 149 -0.31 -5.35 20.45
C ASN A 149 0.58 -4.08 20.53
N GLN A 150 0.68 -3.32 19.44
CA GLN A 150 1.38 -2.03 19.42
C GLN A 150 0.49 -0.85 19.83
N GLY A 151 -0.76 -1.11 20.26
CA GLY A 151 -1.70 -0.08 20.68
C GLY A 151 -2.39 0.64 19.51
N PHE A 152 -2.22 0.14 18.28
CA PHE A 152 -2.98 0.62 17.12
C PHE A 152 -4.38 0.00 17.04
N GLY A 153 -4.66 -0.99 17.92
CA GLY A 153 -5.94 -1.63 18.19
C GLY A 153 -6.85 -0.78 19.06
N THR A 154 -8.07 -0.41 18.63
CA THR A 154 -9.10 0.09 19.55
C THR A 154 -10.43 -0.63 19.36
N GLU A 155 -11.10 -0.90 20.48
CA GLU A 155 -12.24 -1.81 20.68
C GLU A 155 -13.49 -1.60 19.78
N GLU A 156 -13.51 -0.60 18.90
CA GLU A 156 -14.69 -0.25 18.08
C GLU A 156 -14.68 -0.84 16.65
N THR A 157 -13.57 -1.35 16.13
CA THR A 157 -13.50 -1.85 14.74
C THR A 157 -12.68 -3.13 14.63
N ALA A 158 -13.33 -4.25 14.30
CA ALA A 158 -12.74 -5.57 14.25
C ALA A 158 -11.79 -5.71 13.03
N TYR A 159 -10.48 -5.64 13.31
CA TYR A 159 -9.42 -5.58 12.32
C TYR A 159 -9.40 -6.73 11.33
N THR A 160 -9.83 -6.43 10.12
CA THR A 160 -9.31 -7.12 8.94
C THR A 160 -8.75 -6.12 7.94
N GLN A 161 -8.57 -4.89 8.40
CA GLN A 161 -8.73 -3.69 7.61
C GLN A 161 -7.86 -3.68 6.35
N TYR A 162 -8.45 -4.10 5.24
CA TYR A 162 -7.78 -4.13 3.94
C TYR A 162 -7.96 -2.78 3.27
N ILE A 163 -7.14 -2.53 2.26
CA ILE A 163 -7.34 -1.41 1.34
C ILE A 163 -8.18 -1.93 0.18
N THR A 164 -9.27 -1.24 -0.14
CA THR A 164 -10.08 -1.54 -1.33
C THR A 164 -9.64 -0.64 -2.46
N PHE A 165 -9.16 -1.24 -3.54
CA PHE A 165 -8.79 -0.53 -4.75
C PHE A 165 -9.70 -0.93 -5.91
N HIS A 166 -10.35 0.05 -6.53
CA HIS A 166 -11.39 -0.21 -7.52
C HIS A 166 -10.77 -0.36 -8.91
N TYR A 167 -11.12 -1.43 -9.63
CA TYR A 167 -10.59 -1.67 -10.97
C TYR A 167 -10.98 -0.59 -11.97
N LYS A 168 -12.13 0.04 -11.78
CA LYS A 168 -12.56 1.19 -12.59
C LYS A 168 -11.53 2.32 -12.54
N ASN A 169 -10.96 2.57 -11.37
CA ASN A 169 -9.97 3.63 -11.18
C ASN A 169 -8.62 3.25 -11.78
N ILE A 170 -8.25 1.97 -11.73
CA ILE A 170 -7.07 1.47 -12.46
C ILE A 170 -7.21 1.79 -13.96
N LEU A 171 -8.35 1.41 -14.55
CA LEU A 171 -8.62 1.61 -15.98
C LEU A 171 -8.74 3.07 -16.38
N GLU A 172 -9.32 3.90 -15.52
CA GLU A 172 -9.51 5.32 -15.79
C GLU A 172 -8.18 6.08 -15.69
N ASN A 173 -7.36 5.77 -14.69
CA ASN A 173 -6.15 6.54 -14.39
C ASN A 173 -4.90 6.04 -15.12
N PHE A 174 -4.79 4.75 -15.46
CA PHE A 174 -3.54 4.17 -15.98
C PHE A 174 -3.71 3.55 -17.38
N SER A 175 -2.71 3.79 -18.24
CA SER A 175 -2.59 3.18 -19.57
C SER A 175 -1.84 1.84 -19.52
N GLY A 176 -1.11 1.59 -18.42
CA GLY A 176 -0.35 0.38 -18.15
C GLY A 176 0.38 0.51 -16.81
N PHE A 177 1.34 -0.38 -16.55
CA PHE A 177 2.23 -0.26 -15.39
C PHE A 177 3.68 -0.46 -15.79
N GLU A 178 4.58 0.20 -15.08
CA GLU A 178 6.01 -0.01 -15.22
C GLU A 178 6.42 -1.43 -14.81
N PRO A 179 7.54 -1.96 -15.37
CA PRO A 179 8.05 -3.27 -14.98
C PRO A 179 8.28 -3.44 -13.47
N ASN A 180 8.60 -2.34 -12.78
CA ASN A 180 8.81 -2.30 -11.33
C ASN A 180 7.89 -1.25 -10.71
N THR A 181 6.68 -1.65 -10.37
CA THR A 181 5.72 -0.77 -9.69
C THR A 181 6.06 -0.64 -8.22
N GLN A 182 5.93 0.56 -7.65
CA GLN A 182 6.22 0.82 -6.23
C GLN A 182 4.97 1.26 -5.47
N LEU A 183 4.64 0.54 -4.40
CA LEU A 183 3.66 0.96 -3.40
C LEU A 183 4.39 1.47 -2.17
N ILE A 184 4.32 2.77 -1.92
CA ILE A 184 4.90 3.43 -0.75
C ILE A 184 3.99 3.17 0.45
N CYS A 185 4.60 2.75 1.56
CA CYS A 185 3.88 2.63 2.83
C CYS A 185 3.83 4.00 3.50
N ALA A 186 2.62 4.48 3.74
CA ALA A 186 2.34 5.78 4.33
C ALA A 186 1.35 5.65 5.49
N ALA A 187 1.11 6.73 6.23
CA ALA A 187 0.09 6.77 7.27
C ALA A 187 -0.79 8.01 7.08
N LYS A 188 -2.09 7.83 7.28
CA LYS A 188 -3.07 8.92 7.19
C LYS A 188 -4.00 8.90 8.40
N PRO A 189 -4.32 10.06 9.01
CA PRO A 189 -5.31 10.11 10.08
C PRO A 189 -6.69 9.73 9.54
N ASP A 190 -7.38 8.87 10.28
CA ASP A 190 -8.79 8.58 10.04
C ASP A 190 -9.62 9.86 10.22
N PRO A 191 -10.50 10.24 9.27
CA PRO A 191 -11.27 11.47 9.36
C PRO A 191 -12.14 11.57 10.62
N MET A 192 -12.65 10.44 11.12
CA MET A 192 -13.59 10.39 12.24
C MET A 192 -12.88 10.38 13.60
N THR A 193 -11.86 9.55 13.75
CA THR A 193 -11.18 9.26 15.02
C THR A 193 -9.84 9.98 15.17
N GLN A 194 -9.30 10.54 14.08
CA GLN A 194 -7.97 11.15 13.98
C GLN A 194 -6.80 10.20 14.31
N LYS A 195 -7.08 8.90 14.53
CA LYS A 195 -6.07 7.87 14.71
C LYS A 195 -5.41 7.59 13.37
N LEU A 196 -4.08 7.47 13.36
CA LEU A 196 -3.35 7.12 12.16
C LEU A 196 -3.70 5.69 11.73
N ARG A 197 -3.87 5.49 10.43
CA ARG A 197 -4.00 4.18 9.78
C ARG A 197 -2.95 4.02 8.71
N LEU A 198 -2.51 2.79 8.48
CA LEU A 198 -1.66 2.47 7.34
C LEU A 198 -2.36 2.84 6.02
N ASN A 199 -1.58 3.36 5.10
CA ASN A 199 -1.98 3.81 3.78
C ASN A 199 -1.01 3.25 2.73
N LEU A 200 -1.50 3.05 1.51
CA LEU A 200 -0.65 2.74 0.36
C LEU A 200 -0.78 3.86 -0.68
N ILE A 201 0.37 4.34 -1.14
CA ILE A 201 0.49 5.30 -2.23
C ILE A 201 1.18 4.59 -3.39
N LEU A 202 0.54 4.57 -4.55
CA LEU A 202 1.19 4.13 -5.77
C LEU A 202 2.05 5.26 -6.31
N GLN A 203 3.32 4.96 -6.53
CA GLN A 203 4.23 5.77 -7.33
C GLN A 203 4.30 5.17 -8.73
N ILE A 204 4.11 5.98 -9.76
CA ILE A 204 4.10 5.54 -11.15
C ILE A 204 4.67 6.62 -12.07
N ASP A 205 5.43 6.24 -13.10
CA ASP A 205 5.82 7.19 -14.15
C ASP A 205 4.59 7.73 -14.86
N ARG A 206 4.58 9.06 -15.02
CA ARG A 206 3.51 9.83 -15.63
C ARG A 206 3.16 9.32 -17.03
N GLU A 207 4.09 8.74 -17.77
CA GLU A 207 3.83 8.19 -19.11
C GLU A 207 2.80 7.04 -19.10
N TYR A 208 2.67 6.35 -17.96
CA TYR A 208 1.68 5.29 -17.75
C TYR A 208 0.33 5.80 -17.22
N CYS A 209 0.14 7.12 -17.14
CA CYS A 209 -1.11 7.74 -16.71
C CYS A 209 -1.94 8.23 -17.91
N ASN A 210 -3.26 7.98 -17.92
CA ASN A 210 -4.15 8.41 -19.00
C ASN A 210 -4.38 9.93 -19.01
N LYS A 211 -4.39 10.57 -17.84
CA LYS A 211 -4.65 12.02 -17.64
C LYS A 211 -3.93 12.53 -16.39
N PRO A 212 -2.59 12.52 -16.36
CA PRO A 212 -1.86 13.01 -15.21
C PRO A 212 -2.16 14.48 -14.98
N ILE A 213 -2.38 14.84 -13.72
CA ILE A 213 -2.58 16.22 -13.29
C ILE A 213 -1.21 16.88 -13.14
N THR A 214 -0.22 16.16 -12.60
CA THR A 214 1.13 16.65 -12.35
C THR A 214 1.92 16.92 -13.63
N THR A 215 2.81 17.92 -13.53
CA THR A 215 3.83 18.17 -14.54
C THR A 215 5.13 17.40 -14.28
N GLU A 216 5.26 16.78 -13.10
CA GLU A 216 6.39 15.95 -12.70
C GLU A 216 6.53 14.67 -13.56
N LYS A 217 7.71 14.05 -13.54
CA LYS A 217 7.93 12.76 -14.22
C LYS A 217 7.19 11.61 -13.53
N THR A 218 6.91 11.76 -12.25
CA THR A 218 6.30 10.73 -11.43
C THR A 218 4.98 11.28 -10.90
N ALA A 219 3.93 10.48 -11.06
CA ALA A 219 2.64 10.73 -10.47
C ALA A 219 2.44 9.82 -9.27
N PHE A 220 1.58 10.26 -8.36
CA PHE A 220 1.31 9.54 -7.14
C PHE A 220 -0.18 9.44 -6.89
N PHE A 221 -0.64 8.25 -6.57
CA PHE A 221 -2.06 7.99 -6.38
C PHE A 221 -2.28 7.37 -5.01
N ASN A 222 -3.24 7.91 -4.27
CA ASN A 222 -3.68 7.28 -3.05
C ASN A 222 -4.51 6.04 -3.40
N ILE A 223 -3.95 4.85 -3.14
CA ILE A 223 -4.58 3.55 -3.42
C ILE A 223 -5.59 3.19 -2.33
N GLY A 224 -5.58 3.92 -1.22
CA GLY A 224 -6.50 3.79 -0.10
C GLY A 224 -5.80 3.41 1.20
N ASN A 225 -6.50 3.67 2.30
CA ASN A 225 -6.05 3.38 3.66
C ASN A 225 -6.78 2.18 4.24
N MET A 226 -6.17 1.61 5.28
CA MET A 226 -6.71 0.49 6.07
C MET A 226 -8.17 0.78 6.49
N GLN A 227 -9.12 -0.07 6.06
CA GLN A 227 -10.57 0.11 6.28
C GLN A 227 -11.15 -0.67 7.48
N PRO A 228 -11.91 -0.08 8.42
CA PRO A 228 -13.01 -0.73 9.18
C PRO A 228 -12.92 -2.20 9.61
#